data_AF-A0A2T0KGC6-F1
#
_entry.id   AF-A0A2T0KGC6-F1
#
_cell.length_a   1.000
_cell.length_b   1.000
_cell.length_c   1.000
_cell.angle_alpha   90.00
_cell.angle_beta   90.00
_cell.angle_gamma   90.00
#
_symmetry.space_group_name_H-M   'P 1'
#
loop_
_entity.id
_entity.type
_entity.pdbx_description
1 polymer ?
#
loop_
_entity_poly.entity_id
_entity_poly.type
_entity_poly.pdbx_seq_one_letter_code
_entity_poly.pdbx_strand_id
1 'polypeptide(L)'
;MDEYGTDSDGVGAAPSVARLLLELRSRVDIDMKTVGRALQVRPKGVNTIAVKIHPGGVDVAVAPETANDVALGMSGAYVMDPDDPDCFVSLPADYIDENYDALLVASADAVQLRAAGKPAPVKRARTAAAPRASSAGGTRTASAAKAVKPAPRPEPPRCPKCRQYELLASGECPSGWC
;
A
#
# COMPACT_ATOMS: atom_id res chain seq x y z
N MET A 1 6.82 3.97 -40.81
CA MET A 1 5.88 3.04 -40.16
C MET A 1 6.60 2.57 -38.92
N ASP A 2 6.46 3.32 -37.84
CA ASP A 2 7.13 3.03 -36.57
C ASP A 2 6.55 1.75 -35.97
N GLU A 3 7.41 0.74 -35.82
CA GLU A 3 7.15 -0.51 -35.12
C GLU A 3 6.81 -0.22 -33.66
N TYR A 4 5.53 -0.33 -33.32
CA TYR A 4 5.11 -0.48 -31.93
C TYR A 4 5.50 -1.89 -31.47
N GLY A 5 6.67 -1.95 -30.81
CA GLY A 5 7.22 -3.15 -30.19
C GLY A 5 6.20 -3.89 -29.33
N THR A 6 5.92 -5.11 -29.75
CA THR A 6 5.10 -6.12 -29.08
C THR A 6 5.89 -6.83 -27.98
N ASP A 7 6.49 -6.08 -27.06
CA ASP A 7 7.10 -6.64 -25.84
C ASP A 7 6.07 -6.72 -24.69
N SER A 8 4.88 -7.27 -24.99
CA SER A 8 3.80 -7.51 -24.02
C SER A 8 3.56 -9.00 -23.75
N ASP A 9 4.55 -9.84 -24.01
CA ASP A 9 4.55 -11.26 -23.66
C ASP A 9 4.64 -11.45 -22.13
N GLY A 10 3.52 -11.29 -21.44
CA GLY A 10 3.35 -11.82 -20.08
C GLY A 10 2.77 -10.88 -19.03
N VAL A 11 2.44 -9.63 -19.38
CA VAL A 11 1.47 -8.82 -18.63
C VAL A 11 0.10 -9.16 -19.20
N GLY A 12 -0.89 -9.48 -18.36
CA GLY A 12 -2.21 -9.97 -18.78
C GLY A 12 -2.90 -9.15 -19.88
N ALA A 13 -2.59 -9.47 -21.14
CA ALA A 13 -3.09 -8.84 -22.35
C ALA A 13 -4.49 -9.35 -22.70
N ALA A 14 -5.38 -9.42 -21.71
CA ALA A 14 -6.80 -9.50 -22.01
C ALA A 14 -7.15 -8.28 -22.88
N PRO A 15 -7.87 -8.43 -24.01
CA PRO A 15 -8.22 -7.33 -24.91
C PRO A 15 -8.79 -6.11 -24.18
N SER A 16 -9.54 -6.36 -23.10
CA SER A 16 -10.13 -5.34 -22.24
C SER A 16 -9.11 -4.54 -21.44
N VAL A 17 -7.99 -5.11 -21.04
CA VAL A 17 -6.90 -4.37 -20.39
C VAL A 17 -6.20 -3.43 -21.37
N ALA A 18 -5.97 -3.88 -22.61
CA ALA A 18 -5.42 -3.03 -23.66
C ALA A 18 -6.38 -1.86 -23.98
N ARG A 19 -7.69 -2.15 -24.02
CA ARG A 19 -8.75 -1.15 -24.19
C ARG A 19 -8.78 -0.16 -23.02
N LEU A 20 -8.70 -0.65 -21.78
CA LEU A 20 -8.64 0.15 -20.56
C LEU A 20 -7.48 1.15 -20.65
N LEU A 21 -6.29 0.69 -21.02
CA LEU A 21 -5.10 1.55 -21.15
C LEU A 21 -5.27 2.61 -22.24
N LEU A 22 -5.85 2.25 -23.39
CA LEU A 22 -6.09 3.19 -24.48
C LEU A 22 -7.08 4.28 -24.07
N GLU A 23 -8.19 3.89 -23.43
CA GLU A 23 -9.20 4.83 -22.96
C GLU A 23 -8.74 5.65 -21.75
N LEU A 24 -7.91 5.09 -20.88
CA LEU A 24 -7.35 5.83 -19.75
C LEU A 24 -6.40 6.94 -20.24
N ARG A 25 -5.56 6.65 -21.25
CA ARG A 25 -4.67 7.64 -21.88
C ARG A 25 -5.42 8.79 -22.57
N SER A 26 -6.66 8.58 -23.01
CA SER A 26 -7.46 9.65 -23.61
C SER A 26 -8.14 10.55 -22.56
N ARG A 27 -8.23 10.11 -21.31
CA ARG A 27 -8.89 10.82 -20.20
C ARG A 27 -7.90 11.54 -19.29
N VAL A 28 -6.72 10.96 -19.05
CA VAL A 28 -5.74 11.46 -18.07
C VAL A 28 -4.29 11.28 -18.54
N ASP A 29 -3.41 12.18 -18.11
CA ASP A 29 -1.97 12.09 -18.38
C ASP A 29 -1.31 11.00 -17.51
N ILE A 30 -0.89 9.91 -18.16
CA ILE A 30 -0.28 8.76 -17.49
C ILE A 30 1.08 8.39 -18.08
N ASP A 31 1.96 7.92 -17.21
CA ASP A 31 3.18 7.17 -17.54
C ASP A 31 2.98 5.69 -17.20
N MET A 32 3.60 4.81 -17.96
CA MET A 32 3.56 3.37 -17.69
C MET A 32 4.96 2.82 -17.50
N LYS A 33 5.08 1.92 -16.54
CA LYS A 33 6.33 1.21 -16.25
C LYS A 33 6.04 -0.26 -16.04
N THR A 34 6.67 -1.11 -16.86
CA THR A 34 6.65 -2.55 -16.66
C THR A 34 7.59 -2.91 -15.51
N VAL A 35 7.10 -3.71 -14.56
CA VAL A 35 7.85 -4.20 -13.40
C VAL A 35 7.58 -5.69 -13.26
N GLY A 36 8.53 -6.52 -13.69
CA GLY A 36 8.33 -7.97 -13.77
C GLY A 36 7.19 -8.31 -14.74
N ARG A 37 6.23 -9.11 -14.27
CA ARG A 37 5.01 -9.48 -15.04
C ARG A 37 3.83 -8.52 -14.85
N ALA A 38 4.07 -7.40 -14.17
CA ALA A 38 3.03 -6.40 -13.93
C ALA A 38 3.34 -5.11 -14.69
N LEU A 39 2.29 -4.41 -15.11
CA LEU A 39 2.37 -3.06 -15.65
C LEU A 39 1.85 -2.08 -14.60
N GLN A 40 2.67 -1.11 -14.24
CA GLN A 40 2.31 -0.06 -13.32
C GLN A 40 1.95 1.20 -14.09
N VAL A 41 0.73 1.67 -13.91
CA VAL A 41 0.24 2.95 -14.40
C VAL A 41 0.41 4.01 -13.32
N ARG A 42 0.98 5.14 -13.71
CA ARG A 42 1.40 6.22 -12.84
C ARG A 42 0.91 7.55 -13.42
N PRO A 43 0.57 8.55 -12.61
CA PRO A 43 0.36 9.89 -13.12
C PRO A 43 1.66 10.44 -13.72
N LYS A 44 1.56 11.18 -14.81
CA LYS A 44 2.73 11.72 -15.50
C LYS A 44 3.57 12.61 -14.58
N GLY A 45 4.88 12.36 -14.54
CA GLY A 45 5.81 13.13 -13.70
C GLY A 45 5.76 12.83 -12.20
N VAL A 46 4.95 11.84 -11.77
CA VAL A 46 4.85 11.41 -10.37
C VAL A 46 5.23 9.93 -10.24
N ASN A 47 5.95 9.60 -9.17
CA ASN A 47 6.45 8.23 -8.94
C ASN A 47 5.43 7.34 -8.17
N THR A 48 4.18 7.78 -8.04
CA THR A 48 3.09 7.08 -7.32
C THR A 48 2.36 6.12 -8.24
N ILE A 49 1.98 4.94 -7.73
CA ILE A 49 1.26 3.92 -8.50
C ILE A 49 -0.23 4.17 -8.34
N ALA A 50 -0.93 4.38 -9.45
CA ALA A 50 -2.37 4.55 -9.50
C ALA A 50 -3.08 3.24 -9.82
N VAL A 51 -2.59 2.51 -10.84
CA VAL A 51 -3.15 1.22 -11.24
C VAL A 51 -2.01 0.23 -11.46
N LYS A 52 -2.20 -1.01 -11.02
CA LYS A 52 -1.26 -2.10 -11.24
C LYS A 52 -1.98 -3.25 -11.92
N ILE A 53 -1.56 -3.55 -13.14
CA ILE A 53 -2.12 -4.60 -13.98
C ILE A 53 -1.19 -5.80 -13.87
N HIS A 54 -1.72 -6.98 -13.54
CA HIS A 54 -0.94 -8.21 -13.42
C HIS A 54 -1.73 -9.41 -13.97
N PRO A 55 -1.13 -10.60 -14.14
CA PRO A 55 -1.82 -11.73 -14.75
C PRO A 55 -3.10 -12.16 -14.03
N GLY A 56 -3.20 -11.92 -12.72
CA GLY A 56 -4.41 -12.23 -11.94
C GLY A 56 -5.52 -11.18 -11.96
N GLY A 57 -5.34 -10.01 -12.58
CA GLY A 57 -6.30 -8.91 -12.46
C GLY A 57 -5.70 -7.50 -12.44
N VAL A 58 -6.48 -6.56 -11.94
CA VAL A 58 -6.14 -5.13 -11.87
C VAL A 58 -6.31 -4.63 -10.43
N ASP A 59 -5.25 -4.04 -9.88
CA ASP A 59 -5.28 -3.35 -8.60
C ASP A 59 -5.41 -1.84 -8.84
N VAL A 60 -6.42 -1.20 -8.26
CA VAL A 60 -6.68 0.24 -8.38
C VAL A 60 -6.49 0.91 -7.02
N ALA A 61 -5.66 1.96 -6.98
CA ALA A 61 -5.47 2.76 -5.78
C ALA A 61 -6.71 3.61 -5.51
N VAL A 62 -7.21 3.56 -4.28
CA VAL A 62 -8.42 4.30 -3.87
C VAL A 62 -8.18 5.00 -2.54
N ALA A 63 -9.05 5.94 -2.19
CA ALA A 63 -9.04 6.52 -0.86
C ALA A 63 -9.55 5.48 0.15
N PRO A 64 -8.92 5.34 1.33
CA PRO A 64 -9.33 4.34 2.33
C PRO A 64 -10.81 4.46 2.73
N GLU A 65 -11.34 5.67 2.79
CA GLU A 65 -12.73 5.98 3.11
C GLU A 65 -13.73 5.49 2.05
N THR A 66 -13.34 5.40 0.78
CA THR A 66 -14.21 4.97 -0.32
C THR A 66 -13.91 3.56 -0.80
N ALA A 67 -12.86 2.92 -0.29
CA ALA A 67 -12.41 1.61 -0.77
C ALA A 67 -13.49 0.53 -0.71
N ASN A 68 -14.28 0.52 0.36
CA ASN A 68 -15.37 -0.44 0.51
C ASN A 68 -16.51 -0.18 -0.48
N ASP A 69 -16.87 1.09 -0.71
CA ASP A 69 -17.93 1.46 -1.65
C ASP A 69 -17.53 1.12 -3.09
N VAL A 70 -16.27 1.35 -3.44
CA VAL A 70 -15.71 0.99 -4.75
C VAL A 70 -15.69 -0.53 -4.94
N ALA A 71 -15.29 -1.29 -3.91
CA ALA A 71 -15.31 -2.75 -3.97
C ALA A 71 -16.74 -3.31 -4.10
N LEU A 72 -17.71 -2.75 -3.37
CA LEU A 72 -19.12 -3.15 -3.47
C LEU A 72 -19.76 -2.78 -4.82
N GLY A 73 -19.27 -1.73 -5.46
CA GLY A 73 -19.72 -1.29 -6.78
C GLY A 73 -19.19 -2.12 -7.95
N MET A 74 -18.20 -2.99 -7.72
CA MET A 74 -17.62 -3.85 -8.75
C MET A 74 -17.75 -5.33 -8.35
N SER A 75 -18.56 -6.09 -9.09
CA SER A 75 -18.75 -7.53 -8.87
C SER A 75 -17.40 -8.25 -8.83
N GLY A 76 -17.12 -8.97 -7.73
CA GLY A 76 -15.88 -9.74 -7.57
C GLY A 76 -14.66 -8.95 -7.12
N ALA A 77 -14.77 -7.63 -6.95
CA ALA A 77 -13.69 -6.81 -6.40
C ALA A 77 -13.56 -6.98 -4.88
N TYR A 78 -12.35 -6.79 -4.36
CA TYR A 78 -12.07 -6.82 -2.92
C TYR A 78 -10.96 -5.84 -2.54
N VAL A 79 -10.96 -5.38 -1.29
CA VAL A 79 -9.90 -4.52 -0.75
C VAL A 79 -8.72 -5.41 -0.33
N MET A 80 -7.52 -5.17 -0.86
CA MET A 80 -6.33 -5.99 -0.62
C MET A 80 -5.81 -5.86 0.81
N ASP A 81 -5.66 -4.63 1.31
CA ASP A 81 -5.24 -4.34 2.67
C ASP A 81 -5.73 -2.93 3.06
N PRO A 82 -6.69 -2.80 3.99
CA PRO A 82 -7.17 -1.49 4.44
C PRO A 82 -6.15 -0.75 5.31
N ASP A 83 -5.11 -1.42 5.82
CA ASP A 83 -4.04 -0.81 6.61
C ASP A 83 -2.85 -0.34 5.75
N ASP A 84 -2.81 -0.68 4.45
CA ASP A 84 -1.80 -0.18 3.52
C ASP A 84 -2.04 1.32 3.24
N PRO A 85 -1.02 2.20 3.41
CA PRO A 85 -1.15 3.64 3.12
C PRO A 85 -1.54 3.93 1.68
N ASP A 86 -1.30 2.99 0.75
CA ASP A 86 -1.66 3.13 -0.64
C ASP A 86 -3.05 2.51 -0.97
N CYS A 87 -3.70 1.76 -0.06
CA CYS A 87 -5.06 1.18 -0.18
C CYS A 87 -5.52 0.82 -1.61
N PHE A 88 -5.45 -0.48 -1.94
CA PHE A 88 -5.84 -0.98 -3.26
C PHE A 88 -7.13 -1.80 -3.21
N VAL A 89 -7.99 -1.57 -4.21
CA VAL A 89 -9.09 -2.48 -4.58
C VAL A 89 -8.61 -3.33 -5.75
N SER A 90 -8.65 -4.65 -5.59
CA SER A 90 -8.27 -5.61 -6.62
C SER A 90 -9.49 -6.17 -7.29
N LEU A 91 -9.46 -6.24 -8.62
CA LEU A 91 -10.47 -6.86 -9.46
C LEU A 91 -9.83 -8.05 -10.20
N PRO A 92 -10.31 -9.29 -9.99
CA PRO A 92 -9.76 -10.46 -10.69
C PRO A 92 -10.01 -10.39 -12.20
N ALA A 93 -9.12 -11.04 -12.96
CA ALA A 93 -9.16 -10.99 -14.44
C ALA A 93 -10.51 -11.40 -15.05
N ASP A 94 -11.18 -12.39 -14.45
CA ASP A 94 -12.45 -12.92 -14.94
C ASP A 94 -13.62 -11.92 -14.84
N TYR A 95 -13.46 -10.88 -14.01
CA TYR A 95 -14.50 -9.86 -13.77
C TYR A 95 -14.21 -8.52 -14.47
N ILE A 96 -13.12 -8.40 -15.22
CA ILE A 96 -12.72 -7.14 -15.88
C ILE A 96 -13.76 -6.71 -16.90
N ASP A 97 -14.28 -7.64 -17.70
CA ASP A 97 -15.20 -7.33 -18.80
C ASP A 97 -16.57 -6.87 -18.28
N GLU A 98 -17.06 -7.52 -17.22
CA GLU A 98 -18.34 -7.18 -16.57
C GLU A 98 -18.29 -5.79 -15.90
N ASN A 99 -17.14 -5.44 -15.32
CA ASN A 99 -16.97 -4.20 -14.56
C ASN A 99 -16.21 -3.12 -15.33
N TYR A 100 -16.06 -3.25 -16.66
CA TYR A 100 -15.14 -2.44 -17.45
C TYR A 100 -15.33 -0.93 -17.26
N ASP A 101 -16.58 -0.46 -17.34
CA ASP A 101 -16.89 0.96 -17.20
C ASP A 101 -16.58 1.49 -15.79
N ALA A 102 -16.92 0.72 -14.76
CA ALA A 102 -16.62 1.06 -13.36
C ALA A 102 -15.11 1.06 -13.10
N LEU A 103 -14.39 0.06 -13.64
CA LEU A 103 -12.94 -0.04 -13.55
C LEU A 103 -12.25 1.15 -14.23
N LEU A 104 -12.75 1.58 -15.39
CA LEU A 104 -12.20 2.73 -16.13
C LEU A 104 -12.40 4.04 -15.38
N VAL A 105 -13.57 4.26 -14.76
CA VAL A 105 -13.82 5.42 -13.90
C VAL A 105 -12.90 5.38 -12.68
N ALA A 106 -12.88 4.26 -11.95
CA ALA A 106 -12.03 4.09 -10.77
C ALA A 106 -10.54 4.28 -11.10
N SER A 107 -10.09 3.81 -12.26
CA SER A 107 -8.70 3.98 -12.72
C SER A 107 -8.36 5.45 -13.01
N ALA A 108 -9.27 6.21 -13.60
CA ALA A 108 -9.08 7.63 -13.84
C ALA A 108 -9.02 8.42 -12.52
N ASP A 109 -9.94 8.12 -11.60
CA ASP A 109 -9.97 8.72 -10.27
C ASP A 109 -8.71 8.38 -9.47
N ALA A 110 -8.22 7.15 -9.55
CA ALA A 110 -6.96 6.72 -8.95
C ALA A 110 -5.77 7.54 -9.47
N VAL A 111 -5.70 7.80 -10.77
CA VAL A 111 -4.64 8.63 -11.36
C VAL A 111 -4.72 10.05 -10.82
N GLN A 112 -5.91 10.64 -10.75
CA GLN A 112 -6.09 11.99 -10.22
C GLN A 112 -5.73 12.07 -8.73
N LEU A 113 -6.20 11.11 -7.93
CA LEU A 113 -5.86 10.97 -6.52
C LEU A 113 -4.33 10.94 -6.33
N ARG A 114 -3.63 10.13 -7.14
CA ARG A 114 -2.18 9.98 -7.05
C ARG A 114 -1.39 11.15 -7.62
N ALA A 115 -1.96 11.91 -8.56
CA ALA A 115 -1.40 13.15 -9.06
C ALA A 115 -1.46 14.25 -7.98
N ALA A 116 -2.53 14.28 -7.17
CA ALA A 116 -2.69 15.20 -6.06
C ALA A 116 -1.70 14.94 -4.89
N GLY A 117 -1.10 13.75 -4.84
CA GLY A 117 -0.07 13.36 -3.87
C GLY A 117 -0.47 12.10 -3.08
N LYS A 118 0.50 11.52 -2.35
CA LYS A 118 0.18 10.39 -1.47
C LYS A 118 -0.65 10.87 -0.28
N PRO A 119 -1.74 10.18 0.10
CA PRO A 119 -2.38 10.42 1.39
C PRO A 119 -1.34 10.23 2.48
N ALA A 120 -1.29 11.17 3.43
CA ALA A 120 -0.32 11.13 4.51
C ALA A 120 -0.51 9.82 5.29
N PRO A 121 0.58 9.10 5.64
CA PRO A 121 0.46 7.87 6.41
C PRO A 121 -0.27 8.19 7.71
N VAL A 122 -1.40 7.52 7.93
CA VAL A 122 -2.20 7.72 9.14
C VAL A 122 -1.35 7.22 10.31
N LYS A 123 -0.68 8.14 11.00
CA LYS A 123 -0.04 7.84 12.29
C LYS A 123 -1.17 7.49 13.24
N ARG A 124 -1.51 6.21 13.38
CA ARG A 124 -2.39 5.76 14.46
C ARG A 124 -1.76 6.21 15.77
N ALA A 125 -2.39 7.20 16.40
CA ALA A 125 -2.09 7.58 17.76
C ALA A 125 -2.29 6.32 18.59
N ARG A 126 -1.20 5.74 19.12
CA ARG A 126 -1.30 4.72 20.16
C ARG A 126 -2.17 5.32 21.26
N THR A 127 -3.35 4.73 21.43
CA THR A 127 -4.30 5.05 22.48
C THR A 127 -3.53 5.14 23.78
N ALA A 128 -3.46 6.35 24.34
CA ALA A 128 -2.80 6.62 25.61
C ALA A 128 -3.43 5.69 26.65
N ALA A 129 -2.63 4.78 27.20
CA ALA A 129 -3.01 4.06 28.40
C ALA A 129 -3.35 5.10 29.46
N ALA A 130 -4.56 4.98 30.01
CA ALA A 130 -5.14 5.89 30.98
C ALA A 130 -4.13 6.26 32.09
N PRO A 131 -4.03 7.55 32.48
CA PRO A 131 -3.19 7.95 33.59
C PRO A 131 -3.77 7.39 34.89
N ARG A 132 -3.10 6.39 35.48
CA ARG A 132 -3.28 6.10 36.91
C ARG A 132 -2.69 7.26 37.68
N ALA A 133 -3.58 8.14 38.16
CA ALA A 133 -3.26 9.16 39.13
C ALA A 133 -2.71 8.50 40.40
N SER A 134 -1.41 8.64 40.61
CA SER A 134 -0.81 8.66 41.95
C SER A 134 -0.32 10.08 42.14
N SER A 135 -1.16 10.89 42.77
CA SER A 135 -0.88 12.26 43.17
C SER A 135 0.06 12.25 44.38
N ALA A 136 1.30 12.72 44.19
CA ALA A 136 2.09 13.28 45.28
C ALA A 136 3.22 14.16 44.74
N GLY A 137 2.97 15.48 44.76
CA GLY A 137 3.95 16.48 45.20
C GLY A 137 5.00 16.96 44.20
N GLY A 138 5.10 18.29 44.05
CA GLY A 138 6.38 18.93 43.74
C GLY A 138 6.32 20.04 42.70
N THR A 139 6.10 21.27 43.17
CA THR A 139 6.42 22.53 42.52
C THR A 139 7.87 22.57 41.97
N ARG A 140 8.05 23.02 40.71
CA ARG A 140 8.96 24.13 40.33
C ARG A 140 9.07 24.38 38.82
N THR A 141 9.45 25.63 38.57
CA THR A 141 9.61 26.46 37.38
C THR A 141 10.51 25.95 36.24
N ALA A 142 10.30 26.58 35.09
CA ALA A 142 10.93 26.39 33.78
C ALA A 142 12.47 26.29 33.74
N SER A 143 12.97 25.50 32.78
CA SER A 143 14.18 25.79 31.99
C SER A 143 14.27 24.86 30.78
N ALA A 144 14.44 25.46 29.59
CA ALA A 144 14.80 24.76 28.38
C ALA A 144 16.19 24.12 28.54
N ALA A 145 16.30 22.81 28.35
CA ALA A 145 17.56 22.10 28.35
C ALA A 145 17.60 21.04 27.24
N LYS A 146 18.76 21.00 26.56
CA LYS A 146 19.17 20.16 25.43
C LYS A 146 18.53 18.77 25.37
N ALA A 147 18.09 18.38 24.17
CA ALA A 147 17.75 17.01 23.82
C ALA A 147 18.96 16.08 24.04
N VAL A 148 18.95 15.38 25.18
CA VAL A 148 19.82 14.24 25.46
C VAL A 148 19.31 13.07 24.61
N LYS A 149 20.15 12.53 23.73
CA LYS A 149 19.86 11.29 22.99
C LYS A 149 19.44 10.20 23.99
N PRO A 150 18.28 9.56 23.85
CA PRO A 150 17.93 8.43 24.69
C PRO A 150 18.93 7.29 24.47
N ALA A 151 19.41 6.69 25.56
CA ALA A 151 20.29 5.53 25.53
C ALA A 151 19.66 4.37 24.72
N PRO A 152 20.46 3.58 23.99
CA PRO A 152 19.95 2.41 23.27
C PRO A 152 19.27 1.47 24.25
N ARG A 153 17.99 1.18 23.99
CA ARG A 153 17.21 0.18 24.71
C ARG A 153 17.97 -1.16 24.65
N PRO A 154 18.18 -1.87 25.78
CA PRO A 154 18.80 -3.18 25.74
C PRO A 154 17.95 -4.10 24.86
N GLU A 155 18.53 -4.58 23.75
CA GLU A 155 17.88 -5.56 22.89
C GLU A 155 17.62 -6.84 23.70
N PRO A 156 16.43 -7.45 23.56
CA PRO A 156 16.14 -8.69 24.27
C PRO A 156 17.15 -9.78 23.85
N PRO A 157 17.55 -10.66 24.78
CA PRO A 157 18.53 -11.69 24.48
C PRO A 157 17.99 -12.60 23.36
N ARG A 158 18.70 -12.61 22.24
CA ARG A 158 18.43 -13.53 21.12
C ARG A 158 19.13 -14.85 21.38
N CYS A 159 18.59 -15.95 20.85
CA CYS A 159 19.20 -17.26 21.02
C CYS A 159 20.67 -17.24 20.52
N PRO A 160 21.66 -17.66 21.34
CA PRO A 160 23.07 -17.55 20.97
C PRO A 160 23.48 -18.49 19.82
N LYS A 161 22.71 -19.56 19.58
CA LYS A 161 23.03 -20.57 18.55
C LYS A 161 22.54 -20.18 17.17
N CYS A 162 21.30 -19.73 17.03
CA CYS A 162 20.74 -19.39 15.71
C CYS A 162 20.52 -17.89 15.49
N ARG A 163 20.58 -17.04 16.52
CA ARG A 163 20.47 -15.56 16.47
C ARG A 163 19.22 -14.98 15.77
N GLN A 164 18.35 -15.84 15.27
CA GLN A 164 17.19 -15.48 14.46
C GLN A 164 15.97 -15.20 15.33
N TYR A 165 15.85 -15.90 16.46
CA TYR A 165 14.69 -15.84 17.33
C TYR A 165 15.03 -15.23 18.69
N GLU A 166 14.10 -14.44 19.22
CA GLU A 166 14.11 -14.02 20.63
C GLU A 166 13.89 -15.27 21.50
N LEU A 167 14.63 -15.34 22.61
CA LEU A 167 14.49 -16.44 23.57
C LEU A 167 13.10 -16.37 24.21
N LEU A 168 12.47 -17.54 24.41
CA LEU A 168 11.27 -17.59 25.24
C LEU A 168 11.62 -17.17 26.68
N ALA A 169 10.59 -16.81 27.46
CA ALA A 169 10.76 -16.50 28.88
C ALA A 169 11.42 -17.64 29.70
N SER A 170 11.41 -18.88 29.18
CA SER A 170 12.12 -20.05 29.74
C SER A 170 13.61 -20.10 29.41
N GLY A 171 14.12 -19.22 28.54
CA GLY A 171 15.51 -19.27 28.05
C GLY A 171 15.74 -20.30 26.95
N GLU A 172 14.67 -20.85 26.35
CA GLU A 172 14.76 -21.81 25.25
C GLU A 172 14.51 -21.16 23.89
N CYS A 173 15.11 -21.75 22.86
CA CYS A 173 14.91 -21.30 21.49
C CYS A 173 13.59 -21.87 20.92
N PRO A 174 12.71 -21.04 20.33
CA PRO A 174 11.42 -21.50 19.83
C PRO A 174 11.50 -22.51 18.69
N SER A 175 12.63 -22.62 17.99
CA SER A 175 12.79 -23.59 16.90
C SER A 175 13.01 -25.03 17.39
N GLY A 176 13.34 -25.23 18.68
CA GLY A 176 13.63 -26.55 19.27
C GLY A 176 14.83 -27.29 18.66
N TRP A 177 15.47 -26.73 17.63
CA TRP A 177 16.53 -27.34 16.81
C TRP A 177 17.70 -26.36 16.59
N CYS A 178 18.00 -25.55 17.59
CA CYS A 178 19.29 -24.85 17.71
C CYS A 178 20.36 -25.70 18.48
#